data_AF-A0A975STD0-F1
#
_entry.id   AF-A0A975STD0-F1
#
_cell.length_a   1.000
_cell.length_b   1.000
_cell.length_c   1.000
_cell.angle_alpha   90.00
_cell.angle_beta   90.00
_cell.angle_gamma   90.00
#
_symmetry.space_group_name_H-M   'P 1'
#
loop_
_entity.id
_entity.type
_entity.pdbx_description
1 polymer ?
#
loop_
_entity_poly.entity_id
_entity_poly.type
_entity_poly.pdbx_seq_one_letter_code
_entity_poly.pdbx_strand_id
1 'polypeptide(L)'
;MAFWKIDVPAARACVQEVADSVAQLEQSISLVELRGTEVAASVPRSELVAAAVQEWVEKCGCPSVSEVQARTQTIVDGTNAALDAYAEGQAAMSANALSLWPGSQEHEWASHAPLVPLTPSPDLTPPPSQHGQLL
;
A
#
# COMPACT_ATOMS: atom_id res chain seq x y z
N MET A 1 4.85 32.22 15.19
CA MET A 1 4.53 31.29 14.09
C MET A 1 4.75 29.89 14.63
N ALA A 2 3.75 29.01 14.56
CA ALA A 2 3.92 27.62 14.99
C ALA A 2 4.87 26.93 14.01
N PHE A 3 6.01 26.46 14.51
CA PHE A 3 6.95 25.66 13.72
C PHE A 3 6.44 24.22 13.74
N TRP A 4 5.80 23.79 12.65
CA TRP A 4 5.37 22.41 12.50
C TRP A 4 6.58 21.53 12.23
N LYS A 5 6.76 20.48 13.04
CA LYS A 5 7.81 19.47 12.88
C LYS A 5 7.15 18.13 12.55
N ILE A 6 7.76 17.37 11.65
CA ILE A 6 7.33 15.99 11.38
C ILE A 6 7.72 15.13 12.58
N ASP A 7 6.75 14.37 13.09
CA ASP A 7 7.00 13.26 14.01
C ASP A 7 7.57 12.09 13.20
N VAL A 8 8.91 12.04 13.11
CA VAL A 8 9.64 11.02 12.34
C VAL A 8 9.33 9.61 12.85
N PRO A 9 9.33 9.32 14.17
CA PRO A 9 8.90 8.02 14.68
C PRO A 9 7.50 7.60 14.21
N ALA A 10 6.49 8.47 14.33
CA ALA A 10 5.13 8.16 13.90
C ALA A 10 5.04 7.95 12.38
N ALA A 11 5.74 8.78 11.60
CA ALA A 11 5.80 8.62 10.15
C ALA A 11 6.46 7.29 9.74
N ARG A 12 7.52 6.86 10.42
CA ARG A 12 8.15 5.56 10.16
C ARG A 12 7.27 4.38 10.52
N ALA A 13 6.49 4.48 11.61
CA ALA A 13 5.54 3.43 11.95
C ALA A 13 4.49 3.23 10.84
N CYS A 14 3.96 4.33 10.27
CA CYS A 14 3.06 4.28 9.13
C CYS A 14 3.71 3.65 7.89
N VAL A 15 4.95 4.04 7.55
CA VAL A 15 5.68 3.45 6.43
C VAL A 15 5.94 1.95 6.66
N GLN A 16 6.20 1.54 7.90
CA GLN A 16 6.40 0.13 8.25
C GLN A 16 5.12 -0.70 8.09
N GLU A 17 3.94 -0.18 8.48
CA GLU A 17 2.67 -0.87 8.25
C GLU A 17 2.40 -1.14 6.76
N VAL A 18 2.78 -0.17 5.91
CA VAL A 18 2.71 -0.34 4.45
C VAL A 18 3.72 -1.39 3.98
N ALA A 19 4.95 -1.35 4.46
CA ALA A 19 5.98 -2.35 4.12
C ALA A 19 5.56 -3.77 4.52
N ASP A 20 4.97 -3.93 5.70
CA ASP A 20 4.45 -5.22 6.18
C ASP A 20 3.32 -5.73 5.28
N SER A 21 2.46 -4.82 4.82
CA SER A 21 1.38 -5.15 3.87
C SER A 21 1.93 -5.58 2.50
N VAL A 22 3.00 -4.94 2.01
CA VAL A 22 3.68 -5.32 0.77
C VAL A 22 4.30 -6.71 0.87
N ALA A 23 4.89 -7.05 2.02
CA ALA A 23 5.45 -8.39 2.25
C ALA A 23 4.38 -9.49 2.16
N GLN A 24 3.10 -9.19 2.43
CA GLN A 24 2.01 -10.14 2.25
C GLN A 24 1.56 -10.30 0.78
N LEU A 25 1.95 -9.40 -0.13
CA LEU A 25 1.57 -9.50 -1.54
C LEU A 25 2.23 -10.68 -2.25
N GLU A 26 3.41 -11.14 -1.80
CA GLU A 26 4.04 -12.35 -2.32
C GLU A 26 3.15 -13.59 -2.13
N GLN A 27 2.57 -13.74 -0.94
CA GLN A 27 1.61 -14.81 -0.66
C GLN A 27 0.35 -14.67 -1.50
N SER A 28 -0.06 -13.42 -1.80
CA SER A 28 -1.21 -13.14 -2.64
C SER A 28 -0.99 -13.57 -4.09
N ILE A 29 0.22 -13.44 -4.64
CA ILE A 29 0.58 -13.95 -5.98
C ILE A 29 0.40 -15.48 -6.01
N SER A 30 0.98 -16.19 -5.05
CA SER A 30 0.85 -17.65 -4.99
C SER A 30 -0.60 -18.11 -4.81
N LEU A 31 -1.42 -17.33 -4.07
CA LEU A 31 -2.85 -17.59 -3.96
C LEU A 31 -3.58 -17.40 -5.30
N VAL A 32 -3.24 -16.38 -6.08
CA VAL A 32 -3.83 -16.15 -7.42
C VAL A 32 -3.51 -17.32 -8.35
N GLU A 33 -2.25 -17.79 -8.36
CA GLU A 33 -1.84 -18.96 -9.16
C GLU A 33 -2.60 -20.23 -8.75
N LEU A 34 -2.66 -20.51 -7.45
CA LEU A 34 -3.33 -21.69 -6.91
C LEU A 34 -4.83 -21.68 -7.23
N ARG A 35 -5.51 -20.57 -6.95
CA ARG A 35 -6.95 -20.44 -7.21
C ARG A 35 -7.27 -20.48 -8.70
N GLY A 36 -6.44 -19.88 -9.54
CA GLY A 36 -6.56 -19.98 -10.98
C GLY A 36 -6.50 -21.43 -11.47
N THR A 37 -5.56 -22.20 -10.94
CA THR A 37 -5.43 -23.63 -11.24
C THR A 37 -6.65 -24.43 -10.78
N GLU A 38 -7.16 -24.18 -9.57
CA GLU A 38 -8.37 -24.82 -9.06
C GLU A 38 -9.61 -24.51 -9.90
N VAL A 39 -9.78 -23.26 -10.32
CA VAL A 39 -10.88 -22.84 -11.19
C VAL A 39 -10.77 -23.52 -12.55
N ALA A 40 -9.58 -23.57 -13.17
CA ALA A 40 -9.37 -24.28 -14.42
C ALA A 40 -9.68 -25.79 -14.31
N ALA A 41 -9.31 -26.42 -13.18
CA ALA A 41 -9.62 -27.82 -12.91
C ALA A 41 -11.13 -28.08 -12.67
N SER A 42 -11.87 -27.08 -12.20
CA SER A 42 -13.32 -27.20 -11.94
C SER A 42 -14.19 -27.23 -13.20
N VAL A 43 -13.63 -26.92 -14.37
CA VAL A 43 -14.32 -26.90 -15.68
C VAL A 43 -13.82 -28.00 -16.63
N PRO A 44 -13.87 -29.29 -16.25
CA PRO A 44 -13.21 -30.39 -16.97
C PRO A 44 -13.79 -30.68 -18.37
N ARG A 45 -14.91 -30.04 -18.74
CA ARG A 45 -15.57 -30.19 -20.04
C ARG A 45 -15.38 -28.99 -20.96
N SER A 46 -14.61 -27.98 -20.56
CA SER A 46 -14.40 -26.76 -21.33
C SER A 46 -12.94 -26.33 -21.32
N GLU A 47 -12.18 -26.84 -22.30
CA GLU A 47 -10.77 -26.47 -22.51
C GLU A 47 -10.60 -24.96 -22.75
N LEU A 48 -11.58 -24.32 -23.42
CA LEU A 48 -11.55 -22.88 -23.67
C LEU A 48 -11.63 -22.07 -22.37
N VAL A 49 -12.50 -22.45 -21.44
CA VAL A 49 -12.63 -21.75 -20.15
C VAL A 49 -11.40 -22.00 -19.29
N ALA A 50 -10.87 -23.23 -19.26
CA ALA A 50 -9.64 -23.54 -18.54
C ALA A 50 -8.44 -22.72 -19.08
N ALA A 51 -8.29 -22.63 -20.40
CA ALA A 51 -7.24 -21.84 -21.05
C ALA A 51 -7.39 -20.34 -20.76
N ALA A 52 -8.60 -19.80 -20.84
CA ALA A 52 -8.85 -18.39 -20.55
C ALA A 52 -8.52 -18.02 -19.09
N VAL A 53 -8.81 -18.91 -18.14
CA VAL A 53 -8.48 -18.70 -16.72
C VAL A 53 -6.96 -18.71 -16.52
N GLN A 54 -6.24 -19.67 -17.09
CA GLN A 54 -4.78 -19.71 -17.00
C GLN A 54 -4.14 -18.50 -17.67
N GLU A 55 -4.61 -18.11 -18.85
CA GLU A 55 -4.12 -16.93 -19.56
C GLU A 55 -4.36 -15.65 -18.74
N TRP A 56 -5.50 -15.53 -18.06
CA TRP A 56 -5.75 -14.42 -17.14
C TRP A 56 -4.79 -14.42 -15.95
N VAL A 57 -4.54 -15.56 -15.32
CA VAL A 57 -3.59 -15.69 -14.20
C VAL A 57 -2.19 -15.25 -14.62
N GLU A 58 -1.71 -15.77 -15.75
CA GLU A 58 -0.35 -15.54 -16.26
C GLU A 58 -0.15 -14.11 -16.77
N LYS A 59 -1.14 -13.54 -17.46
CA LYS A 59 -0.98 -12.24 -18.14
C LYS A 59 -1.52 -11.06 -17.35
N CYS A 60 -2.41 -11.29 -16.40
CA CYS A 60 -3.07 -10.21 -15.65
C CYS A 60 -2.97 -10.43 -14.14
N GLY A 61 -3.51 -11.53 -13.62
CA GLY A 61 -3.64 -11.78 -12.18
C GLY A 61 -2.34 -11.64 -11.41
N CYS A 62 -1.32 -12.44 -11.75
CA CYS A 62 -0.03 -12.40 -11.07
C CYS A 62 0.77 -11.13 -11.39
N PRO A 63 0.92 -10.74 -12.68
CA PRO A 63 1.66 -9.52 -13.03
C PRO A 63 1.13 -8.26 -12.36
N SER A 64 -0.20 -8.09 -12.24
CA SER A 64 -0.78 -6.92 -11.58
C SER A 64 -0.45 -6.86 -10.09
N VAL A 65 -0.47 -7.99 -9.38
CA VAL A 65 -0.09 -8.03 -7.96
C VAL A 65 1.40 -7.76 -7.78
N SER A 66 2.26 -8.34 -8.64
CA SER A 66 3.70 -8.05 -8.65
C SER A 66 4.00 -6.58 -8.95
N GLU A 67 3.26 -5.96 -9.86
CA GLU A 67 3.41 -4.54 -10.17
C GLU A 67 3.05 -3.65 -8.98
N VAL A 68 1.94 -3.95 -8.30
CA VAL A 68 1.55 -3.25 -7.07
C VAL A 68 2.65 -3.40 -6.02
N GLN A 69 3.16 -4.62 -5.81
CA GLN A 69 4.25 -4.89 -4.86
C GLN A 69 5.48 -4.03 -5.17
N ALA A 70 5.96 -4.04 -6.42
CA ALA A 70 7.14 -3.28 -6.83
C ALA A 70 6.95 -1.76 -6.70
N ARG A 71 5.79 -1.26 -7.09
CA ARG A 71 5.43 0.17 -6.96
C ARG A 71 5.40 0.57 -5.49
N THR A 72 4.72 -0.19 -4.64
CA THR A 72 4.62 0.15 -3.22
C THR A 72 5.96 0.03 -2.50
N GLN A 73 6.82 -0.95 -2.85
CA GLN A 73 8.18 -1.02 -2.32
C GLN A 73 8.99 0.24 -2.65
N THR A 74 8.90 0.72 -3.90
CA THR A 74 9.56 1.97 -4.32
C THR A 74 9.11 3.18 -3.48
N ILE A 75 7.82 3.24 -3.13
CA ILE A 75 7.26 4.29 -2.26
C ILE A 75 7.84 4.19 -0.85
N VAL A 76 7.87 2.99 -0.29
CA VAL A 76 8.39 2.72 1.06
C VAL A 76 9.86 3.18 1.14
N ASP A 77 10.68 2.78 0.17
CA ASP A 77 12.10 3.12 0.12
C ASP A 77 12.31 4.63 -0.03
N GLY A 78 11.60 5.25 -0.97
CA GLY A 78 11.66 6.70 -1.17
C GLY A 78 11.21 7.49 0.05
N THR A 79 10.13 7.05 0.72
CA THR A 79 9.62 7.72 1.92
C THR A 79 10.59 7.59 3.09
N ASN A 80 11.20 6.41 3.27
CA ASN A 80 12.24 6.22 4.27
C ASN A 80 13.45 7.13 4.03
N ALA A 81 13.93 7.23 2.77
CA ALA A 81 15.01 8.14 2.42
C ALA A 81 14.64 9.62 2.69
N ALA A 82 13.39 10.02 2.45
CA ALA A 82 12.90 11.36 2.76
C ALA A 82 12.92 11.64 4.28
N LEU A 83 12.51 10.65 5.08
CA LEU A 83 12.49 10.74 6.55
C LEU A 83 13.91 10.77 7.13
N ASP A 84 14.86 10.04 6.54
CA ASP A 84 16.28 10.11 6.88
C ASP A 84 16.82 11.52 6.61
N ALA A 85 16.63 12.04 5.39
CA ALA A 85 17.07 13.38 5.02
C ALA A 85 16.44 14.47 5.91
N TYR A 86 15.16 14.33 6.27
CA TYR A 86 14.49 15.25 7.20
C TYR A 86 15.11 15.21 8.60
N ALA A 87 15.37 14.01 9.12
CA ALA A 87 16.01 13.83 10.44
C ALA A 87 17.43 14.41 10.49
N GLU A 88 18.15 14.38 9.37
CA GLU A 88 19.49 14.96 9.20
C GLU A 88 19.48 16.49 8.92
N GLY A 89 18.30 17.12 8.85
CA GLY A 89 18.16 18.55 8.58
C GLY A 89 18.32 18.95 7.11
N GLN A 90 18.33 17.98 6.20
CA GLN A 90 18.48 18.16 4.75
C GLN A 90 17.11 18.29 4.06
N ALA A 91 16.34 19.31 4.45
CA ALA A 91 14.97 19.51 3.97
C ALA A 91 14.84 19.55 2.43
N ALA A 92 15.84 20.08 1.73
CA ALA A 92 15.88 20.10 0.26
C ALA A 92 15.99 18.70 -0.38
N MET A 93 16.61 17.73 0.29
CA MET A 93 16.66 16.33 -0.18
C MET A 93 15.36 15.58 0.12
N SER A 94 14.71 15.85 1.26
CA SER A 94 13.41 15.25 1.58
C SER A 94 12.31 15.58 0.55
N ALA A 95 12.36 16.77 -0.05
CA ALA A 95 11.41 17.19 -1.08
C ALA A 95 11.60 16.44 -2.43
N ASN A 96 12.79 15.90 -2.67
CA ASN A 96 13.13 15.22 -3.93
C ASN A 96 12.98 13.70 -3.87
N ALA A 97 12.61 13.09 -2.75
CA ALA A 97 12.43 11.63 -2.67
C ALA A 97 11.37 11.08 -3.65
N LEU A 98 10.39 11.92 -4.04
CA LEU A 98 9.43 11.64 -5.10
C LEU A 98 10.07 11.49 -6.50
N SER A 99 11.29 11.98 -6.72
CA SER A 99 11.99 11.85 -8.01
C SER A 99 12.56 10.44 -8.26
N LEU A 100 12.52 9.55 -7.26
CA LEU A 100 12.85 8.14 -7.40
C LEU A 100 11.69 7.30 -7.99
N TRP A 101 10.50 7.88 -8.14
CA TRP A 101 9.34 7.20 -8.72
C TRP A 101 9.43 7.17 -10.27
N PRO A 102 9.57 6.00 -10.92
CA PRO A 102 9.70 5.92 -12.38
C PRO A 102 8.38 6.19 -13.13
N GLY A 103 7.23 6.06 -12.47
CA GLY A 103 5.90 6.24 -13.08
C GLY A 103 5.35 7.67 -13.02
N SER A 104 6.18 8.71 -12.88
CA SER A 104 5.69 10.10 -12.81
C SER A 104 5.38 10.65 -14.19
N GLN A 105 5.69 9.89 -15.26
CA GLN A 105 5.39 10.28 -16.62
C GLN A 105 4.24 9.51 -17.26
N GLU A 106 3.88 8.29 -16.85
CA GLU A 106 2.90 7.50 -17.61
C GLU A 106 2.08 6.63 -16.66
N HIS A 107 0.77 6.90 -16.55
CA HIS A 107 -0.36 5.94 -16.50
C HIS A 107 -1.65 6.63 -16.01
N GLU A 108 -2.65 6.68 -16.89
CA GLU A 108 -3.96 7.36 -16.80
C GLU A 108 -4.86 6.90 -15.63
N TRP A 109 -4.55 5.79 -14.97
CA TRP A 109 -5.35 5.29 -13.85
C TRP A 109 -5.18 6.10 -12.54
N ALA A 110 -4.06 6.84 -12.39
CA ALA A 110 -3.84 7.73 -11.25
C ALA A 110 -4.77 8.95 -11.26
N SER A 111 -5.39 9.28 -12.40
CA SER A 111 -6.38 10.35 -12.54
C SER A 111 -7.73 10.03 -11.86
N HIS A 112 -7.92 8.77 -11.42
CA HIS A 112 -9.16 8.30 -10.79
C HIS A 112 -9.00 7.88 -9.32
N ALA A 113 -7.81 7.97 -8.74
CA ALA A 113 -7.65 7.79 -7.30
C ALA A 113 -8.27 9.02 -6.61
N PRO A 114 -9.37 8.89 -5.83
CA PRO A 114 -9.85 10.00 -5.04
C PRO A 114 -8.73 10.37 -4.08
N LEU A 115 -8.23 11.60 -4.20
CA LEU A 115 -7.48 12.25 -3.14
C LEU A 115 -8.41 12.25 -1.93
N VAL A 116 -8.27 11.29 -1.03
CA VAL A 116 -8.96 11.33 0.26
C VAL A 116 -8.38 12.55 0.97
N PRO A 117 -9.16 13.62 1.17
CA PRO A 117 -8.68 14.71 1.99
C PRO A 117 -8.47 14.13 3.38
N LEU A 118 -7.27 14.33 3.94
CA LEU A 118 -7.01 14.10 5.36
C LEU A 118 -7.95 15.00 6.16
N THR A 119 -9.16 14.51 6.44
CA THR A 119 -10.06 15.17 7.37
C THR A 119 -9.41 15.11 8.75
N PRO A 120 -9.31 16.23 9.48
CA PRO A 120 -8.80 16.21 10.84
C PRO A 120 -9.67 15.27 11.68
N SER A 121 -9.04 14.36 12.42
CA SER A 121 -9.71 13.42 13.32
C SER A 121 -10.68 14.15 14.25
N PRO A 122 -11.92 13.67 14.44
CA PRO A 122 -12.80 14.22 15.46
C PRO A 122 -12.22 13.93 16.85
N ASP A 123 -12.19 14.98 17.65
CA ASP A 123 -11.76 15.08 19.04
C ASP A 123 -12.28 13.91 19.89
N LEU A 124 -11.41 12.97 20.25
CA LEU A 124 -11.72 11.89 21.20
C LEU A 124 -11.64 12.45 22.62
N THR A 125 -12.67 13.19 23.03
CA THR A 125 -12.93 13.40 24.46
C THR A 125 -13.45 12.09 25.06
N PRO A 126 -12.79 11.53 26.09
CA PRO A 126 -13.24 10.29 26.71
C PRO A 126 -14.57 10.53 27.47
N PRO A 127 -15.53 9.60 27.43
CA PRO A 127 -16.78 9.73 28.19
C PRO A 127 -16.52 9.64 29.71
N PRO A 128 -17.33 10.31 30.54
CA PRO A 128 -17.13 10.36 31.98
C PRO A 128 -17.33 8.97 32.62
N SER A 129 -16.38 8.61 33.48
CA SER A 129 -16.37 7.35 34.24
C SER A 129 -17.62 7.23 35.11
N GLN A 130 -18.52 6.30 34.78
CA GLN A 130 -19.51 5.83 35.74
C GLN A 130 -18.83 4.89 36.73
N HIS A 131 -18.50 5.41 37.90
CA HIS A 131 -18.23 4.60 39.09
C HIS A 131 -19.53 3.86 39.47
N GLY A 132 -19.59 2.57 39.14
CA GLY A 132 -20.53 1.65 39.76
C GLY A 132 -20.16 1.46 41.23
N GLN A 133 -20.97 2.03 42.13
CA GLN A 133 -21.10 1.51 43.49
C GLN A 133 -21.96 0.24 43.42
N LEU A 134 -21.34 -0.89 43.73
CA LEU A 134 -22.02 -2.10 44.18
C LEU A 134 -21.20 -2.64 45.36
N LEU A 135 -21.57 -2.19 46.56
CA LEU A 135 -21.65 -2.97 47.80
C LEU A 135 -22.77 -2.37 48.64
#